data_AF-A0A921K8Y0-F1
#
_entry.id   AF-A0A921K8Y0-F1
#
_cell.length_a   1.000
_cell.length_b   1.000
_cell.length_c   1.000
_cell.angle_alpha   90.00
_cell.angle_beta   90.00
_cell.angle_gamma   90.00
#
_symmetry.space_group_name_H-M   'P 1'
#
loop_
_entity.id
_entity.type
_entity.pdbx_description
1 polymer ?
#
loop_
_entity_poly.entity_id
_entity_poly.type
_entity_poly.pdbx_seq_one_letter_code
_entity_poly.pdbx_strand_id
1 'polypeptide(L)'
;MTHEAQHVRTESDCIENGGCTDDRIENIYQYLDGALDSADLAEVRAHIEGCTTCQSEHDLELIIRDVVKRSCDEKAPSSLKDKIMHRIEALKSAD
;
A
#
# COMPACT_ATOMS: atom_id res chain seq x y z
N MET A 1 36.36 15.19 -17.88
CA MET A 1 36.07 14.80 -16.49
C MET A 1 34.56 14.72 -16.38
N THR A 2 34.03 13.53 -16.62
CA THR A 2 32.60 13.22 -16.60
C THR A 2 32.14 13.09 -15.15
N HIS A 3 31.16 13.89 -14.74
CA HIS A 3 30.05 13.48 -13.87
C HIS A 3 29.11 14.68 -13.70
N GLU A 4 28.35 14.96 -14.76
CA GLU A 4 27.05 15.62 -14.63
C GLU A 4 26.05 14.55 -14.19
N ALA A 5 25.44 14.75 -13.02
CA ALA A 5 24.08 14.35 -12.62
C ALA A 5 23.99 14.37 -11.08
N GLN A 6 24.14 15.55 -10.48
CA GLN A 6 23.57 15.77 -9.14
C GLN A 6 22.08 16.00 -9.36
N HIS A 7 21.28 14.93 -9.39
CA HIS A 7 19.83 15.04 -9.32
C HIS A 7 19.48 15.52 -7.90
N VAL A 8 19.55 16.84 -7.71
CA VAL A 8 19.05 17.53 -6.53
C VAL A 8 17.58 17.16 -6.38
N ARG A 9 17.24 16.53 -5.25
CA ARG A 9 15.86 16.31 -4.83
C ARG A 9 15.22 17.69 -4.71
N THR A 10 14.51 18.12 -5.75
CA THR A 10 13.89 19.44 -5.79
C THR A 10 12.41 19.24 -5.45
N GLU A 11 11.97 19.89 -4.38
CA GLU A 11 10.60 19.85 -3.81
C GLU A 11 9.52 20.42 -4.74
N SER A 12 9.83 20.72 -6.00
CA SER A 12 9.06 21.67 -6.81
C SER A 12 8.06 21.04 -7.79
N ASP A 13 7.97 19.72 -7.90
CA ASP A 13 7.05 19.05 -8.85
C ASP A 13 5.70 18.62 -8.23
N CYS A 14 5.41 19.00 -6.98
CA CYS A 14 4.29 18.42 -6.22
C CYS A 14 3.22 19.44 -5.76
N ILE A 15 3.15 20.63 -6.36
CA ILE A 15 2.41 21.77 -5.79
C ILE A 15 0.92 21.82 -6.18
N GLU A 16 0.49 21.26 -7.32
CA GLU A 16 -0.89 21.53 -7.82
C GLU A 16 -1.95 20.44 -7.59
N ASN A 17 -1.61 19.26 -7.05
CA ASN A 17 -2.59 18.19 -6.73
C ASN A 17 -2.53 17.70 -5.27
N GLY A 18 -2.12 18.53 -4.30
CA GLY A 18 -2.20 18.15 -2.87
C GLY A 18 -0.96 17.52 -2.24
N GLY A 19 0.25 17.88 -2.69
CA GLY A 19 1.49 17.80 -1.89
C GLY A 19 2.04 16.42 -1.51
N CYS A 20 3.35 16.37 -1.21
CA CYS A 20 4.01 15.29 -0.49
C CYS A 20 4.06 15.63 1.01
N THR A 21 2.95 15.52 1.75
CA THR A 21 2.95 15.73 3.21
C THR A 21 3.20 14.42 3.97
N ASP A 22 3.46 14.51 5.28
CA ASP A 22 3.59 13.32 6.16
C ASP A 22 2.38 12.37 6.06
N ASP A 23 1.18 12.93 5.81
CA ASP A 23 -0.07 12.18 5.59
C ASP A 23 0.00 11.23 4.38
N ARG A 24 0.97 11.43 3.47
CA ARG A 24 1.11 10.65 2.24
C ARG A 24 1.66 9.24 2.46
N ILE A 25 2.55 9.07 3.43
CA ILE A 25 3.03 7.74 3.83
C ILE A 25 1.86 6.95 4.44
N GLU A 26 1.02 7.62 5.22
CA GLU A 26 -0.20 7.03 5.78
C GLU A 26 -1.17 6.60 4.68
N ASN A 27 -1.37 7.42 3.65
CA ASN A 27 -2.21 7.07 2.51
C ASN A 27 -1.66 5.87 1.71
N ILE A 28 -0.35 5.74 1.55
CA ILE A 28 0.26 4.56 0.91
C ILE A 28 0.00 3.31 1.75
N TYR A 29 0.13 3.39 3.08
CA TYR A 29 -0.21 2.26 3.95
C TYR A 29 -1.69 1.89 3.88
N GLN A 30 -2.59 2.87 3.99
CA GLN A 30 -4.03 2.65 3.86
C GLN A 30 -4.40 2.06 2.50
N TYR A 31 -3.76 2.53 1.43
CA TYR A 31 -3.92 1.96 0.09
C TYR A 31 -3.48 0.50 0.02
N LEU A 32 -2.29 0.18 0.54
CA LEU A 32 -1.74 -1.18 0.54
C LEU A 32 -2.52 -2.13 1.46
N ASP A 33 -3.15 -1.62 2.51
CA ASP A 33 -4.00 -2.38 3.43
C ASP A 33 -5.45 -2.53 2.92
N GLY A 34 -5.81 -1.82 1.84
CA GLY A 34 -7.18 -1.78 1.33
C GLY A 34 -8.16 -1.10 2.28
N ALA A 35 -7.68 -0.16 3.10
CA ALA A 35 -8.44 0.56 4.12
C ALA A 35 -9.09 1.85 3.61
N LEU A 36 -8.82 2.23 2.36
CA LEU A 36 -9.42 3.41 1.71
C LEU A 36 -10.82 3.11 1.19
N ASP A 37 -11.67 4.14 1.18
CA ASP A 37 -12.94 4.07 0.47
C ASP A 37 -12.75 4.14 -1.06
N SER A 38 -13.82 3.95 -1.82
CA SER A 38 -13.73 3.92 -3.28
C SER A 38 -13.29 5.23 -3.92
N ALA A 39 -13.58 6.38 -3.28
CA ALA A 39 -13.21 7.69 -3.80
C ALA A 39 -11.71 7.94 -3.53
N ASP A 40 -11.29 7.71 -2.29
CA ASP A 40 -9.91 7.93 -1.85
C ASP A 40 -8.94 6.95 -2.54
N LEU A 41 -9.38 5.71 -2.78
CA LEU A 41 -8.56 4.71 -3.48
C LEU A 41 -8.15 5.18 -4.88
N ALA A 42 -9.09 5.77 -5.63
CA ALA A 42 -8.82 6.23 -6.98
C ALA A 42 -7.86 7.43 -7.00
N GLU A 43 -8.02 8.36 -6.05
CA GLU A 43 -7.17 9.53 -5.91
C GLU A 43 -5.73 9.14 -5.54
N VAL A 44 -5.56 8.35 -4.48
CA VAL A 44 -4.24 7.91 -4.01
C VAL A 44 -3.53 7.09 -5.09
N ARG A 45 -4.26 6.23 -5.80
CA ARG A 45 -3.71 5.48 -6.93
C ARG A 45 -3.20 6.39 -8.05
N ALA A 46 -4.02 7.34 -8.50
CA ALA A 46 -3.64 8.25 -9.57
C ALA A 46 -2.39 9.06 -9.20
N HIS A 47 -2.26 9.42 -7.92
CA HIS A 47 -1.09 10.12 -7.40
C HIS A 47 0.17 9.26 -7.36
N ILE A 48 0.07 8.01 -6.90
CA ILE A 48 1.19 7.06 -6.97
C ILE A 48 1.60 6.90 -8.43
N GLU A 49 0.68 6.69 -9.36
CA GLU A 49 0.99 6.55 -10.79
C GLU A 49 1.57 7.82 -11.43
N GLY A 50 1.22 9.01 -10.91
CA GLY A 50 1.68 10.30 -11.43
C GLY A 50 2.95 10.87 -10.79
N CYS A 51 3.44 10.30 -9.68
CA CYS A 51 4.53 10.89 -8.90
C CYS A 51 5.65 9.89 -8.61
N THR A 52 6.80 10.08 -9.25
CA THR A 52 7.99 9.21 -9.15
C THR A 52 8.47 8.99 -7.72
N THR A 53 8.41 10.01 -6.88
CA THR A 53 8.77 9.91 -5.45
C THR A 53 7.91 8.87 -4.75
N CYS A 54 6.59 8.90 -4.95
CA CYS A 54 5.71 7.99 -4.24
C CYS A 54 5.53 6.64 -4.88
N GLN A 55 5.87 6.49 -6.16
CA GLN A 55 6.18 5.16 -6.70
C GLN A 55 7.34 4.54 -5.94
N SER A 56 8.41 5.31 -5.74
CA SER A 56 9.61 4.82 -5.05
C SER A 56 9.31 4.41 -3.60
N GLU A 57 8.53 5.21 -2.87
CA GLU A 57 8.10 4.87 -1.49
C GLU A 57 7.14 3.68 -1.46
N HIS A 58 6.17 3.61 -2.37
CA HIS A 58 5.27 2.47 -2.50
C HIS A 58 6.04 1.16 -2.78
N ASP A 59 7.00 1.20 -3.70
CA ASP A 59 7.82 0.05 -4.06
C ASP A 59 8.72 -0.39 -2.91
N LEU A 60 9.28 0.57 -2.16
CA LEU A 60 10.03 0.29 -0.94
C LEU A 60 9.16 -0.44 0.09
N GLU A 61 7.94 0.03 0.33
CA GLU A 61 7.02 -0.59 1.27
C GLU A 61 6.61 -2.00 0.83
N LEU A 62 6.40 -2.25 -0.46
CA LEU A 62 6.16 -3.60 -0.99
C LEU A 62 7.32 -4.55 -0.68
N ILE A 63 8.56 -4.09 -0.81
CA ILE A 63 9.76 -4.88 -0.48
C ILE A 63 9.78 -5.19 1.02
N ILE A 64 9.51 -4.19 1.87
CA ILE A 64 9.46 -4.38 3.32
C ILE A 64 8.41 -5.42 3.70
N ARG A 65 7.19 -5.31 3.18
CA ARG A 65 6.09 -6.26 3.43
C ARG A 65 6.44 -7.67 3.01
N ASP A 66 7.08 -7.84 1.85
CA ASP A 66 7.55 -9.15 1.39
C ASP A 66 8.62 -9.75 2.30
N VAL A 67 9.59 -8.95 2.77
CA VAL A 67 10.61 -9.41 3.73
C VAL A 67 10.00 -9.82 5.07
N VAL A 68 9.08 -9.01 5.60
CA VAL A 68 8.36 -9.31 6.85
C VAL A 68 7.58 -10.61 6.69
N LYS A 69 6.83 -10.77 5.61
CA LYS A 69 6.03 -11.97 5.33
C LYS A 69 6.88 -13.23 5.27
N ARG A 70 8.07 -13.18 4.65
CA ARG A 70 9.01 -14.31 4.59
C ARG A 70 9.60 -14.66 5.95
N SER A 71 9.74 -13.67 6.83
CA SER A 71 10.34 -13.83 8.16
C SER A 71 9.32 -14.28 9.22
N CYS A 72 8.03 -14.04 8.99
CA CYS A 72 6.93 -14.34 9.91
C CYS A 72 5.93 -15.35 9.29
N ASP A 73 6.37 -16.57 8.97
CA ASP A 73 5.54 -17.65 8.40
C ASP A 73 4.83 -18.50 9.47
N GLU A 74 4.18 -17.86 10.44
CA GLU A 74 3.35 -18.55 11.42
C GLU A 74 2.06 -19.04 10.75
N LYS A 75 1.91 -20.36 10.64
CA LYS A 75 0.72 -20.95 10.04
C LYS A 75 -0.46 -20.88 11.02
N ALA A 76 -1.53 -20.23 10.57
CA ALA A 76 -2.80 -20.24 11.28
C ALA A 76 -3.27 -21.69 11.54
N PRO A 77 -3.82 -21.98 12.73
CA PRO A 77 -4.27 -23.34 13.07
C PRO A 77 -5.43 -23.77 12.18
N SER A 78 -5.46 -25.05 11.78
CA SER A 78 -6.53 -25.62 10.93
C SER A 78 -7.92 -25.44 11.52
N SER A 79 -8.04 -25.49 12.85
CA SER A 79 -9.30 -25.28 13.56
C SER A 79 -9.91 -23.90 13.33
N LEU A 80 -9.12 -22.87 13.05
CA LEU A 80 -9.62 -21.55 12.69
C LEU A 80 -10.24 -21.57 11.29
N LYS A 81 -9.58 -22.22 10.33
CA LYS A 81 -10.11 -22.41 8.97
C LYS A 81 -11.46 -23.13 8.99
N ASP A 82 -11.55 -24.23 9.75
CA ASP A 82 -12.79 -25.01 9.85
C ASP A 82 -13.95 -24.16 10.40
N LYS A 83 -13.68 -23.36 11.44
CA LYS A 83 -14.68 -22.43 12.01
C LYS A 83 -15.14 -21.38 11.00
N ILE A 84 -14.20 -20.79 10.25
CA ILE A 84 -14.51 -19.79 9.22
C ILE A 84 -15.39 -20.40 8.13
N MET A 85 -15.02 -21.56 7.60
CA MET A 85 -15.78 -22.24 6.54
C MET A 85 -17.18 -22.60 6.99
N HIS A 86 -17.32 -23.18 8.18
CA HIS A 86 -18.63 -23.47 8.77
C HIS A 86 -19.50 -22.21 8.90
N ARG A 87 -18.91 -21.08 9.34
CA ARG A 87 -19.66 -19.81 9.46
C ARG A 87 -20.11 -19.28 8.10
N ILE A 88 -19.26 -19.37 7.08
CA ILE A 88 -19.59 -18.97 5.71
C ILE A 88 -20.75 -19.81 5.17
N GLU A 89 -20.71 -21.13 5.35
CA GLU A 89 -21.78 -22.04 4.92
C GLU A 89 -23.10 -21.75 5.63
N ALA A 90 -23.06 -21.54 6.94
CA ALA A 90 -24.25 -21.20 7.72
C ALA A 90 -24.90 -19.86 7.33
N LEU A 91 -24.11 -18.90 6.85
CA LEU A 91 -24.64 -17.64 6.32
C LEU A 91 -25.26 -17.84 4.93
N LYS A 92 -24.65 -18.68 4.08
CA LYS A 92 -25.16 -18.97 2.72
C LYS A 92 -26.43 -19.81 2.69
N SER A 93 -26.70 -20.62 3.73
CA SER A 93 -27.90 -21.45 3.82
C SER A 93 -29.06 -20.79 4.57
N ALA A 94 -28.83 -19.60 5.13
CA ALA A 94 -29.84 -18.79 5.81
C ALA A 94 -30.52 -17.76 4.89
N ASP A 95 -30.05 -17.65 3.65
CA ASP A 95 -30.73 -17.03 2.49
C ASP A 95 -31.48 -18.10 1.68
#